data_AF-A0A061NYY0-F1
#
_entry.id   AF-A0A061NYY0-F1
#
_cell.length_a   1.000
_cell.length_b   1.000
_cell.length_c   1.000
_cell.angle_alpha   90.00
_cell.angle_beta   90.00
_cell.angle_gamma   90.00
#
_symmetry.space_group_name_H-M   'P 1'
#
loop_
_entity.id
_entity.type
_entity.pdbx_description
1 polymer ?
#
loop_
_entity_poly.entity_id
_entity_poly.type
_entity_poly.pdbx_seq_one_letter_code
_entity_poly.pdbx_strand_id
1 'polypeptide(L)'
;MDVYHSWHEQLQSLHEPYDLMVLLFEPDFMKSQVVVSYRDCLHFYDQTFEQREQQRAFPTEKFVNDPMKVNYMSWQLYIHTTDWTKEIIDGWLEDDLITRQELDCYKQNVYKTMVLSNGDLLYLIDSGNVWIGKHTQEG
;
A
#
# COMPACT_ATOMS: atom_id res chain seq x y z
N MET A 1 0.86 15.22 6.08
CA MET A 1 -0.20 16.12 5.56
C MET A 1 0.34 17.41 4.99
N ASP A 2 1.26 18.12 5.65
CA ASP A 2 1.75 19.40 5.12
C ASP A 2 2.50 19.25 3.78
N VAL A 3 3.26 18.15 3.60
CA VAL A 3 3.85 17.75 2.31
C VAL A 3 2.79 17.57 1.22
N TYR A 4 1.68 16.91 1.54
CA TYR A 4 0.58 16.71 0.61
C TYR A 4 0.00 18.04 0.14
N HIS A 5 -0.34 18.95 1.06
CA HIS A 5 -0.87 20.26 0.71
C HIS A 5 0.11 21.06 -0.15
N SER A 6 1.39 21.10 0.22
CA SER A 6 2.42 21.81 -0.53
C SER A 6 2.55 21.28 -1.96
N TRP A 7 2.48 19.96 -2.14
CA TRP A 7 2.53 19.35 -3.47
C TRP A 7 1.25 19.60 -4.27
N HIS A 8 0.09 19.54 -3.62
CA HIS A 8 -1.19 19.83 -4.25
C HIS A 8 -1.23 21.24 -4.85
N GLU A 9 -0.84 22.25 -4.08
CA GLU A 9 -0.77 23.65 -4.53
C GLU A 9 0.18 23.81 -5.73
N GLN A 10 1.36 23.18 -5.66
CA GLN A 10 2.33 23.23 -6.76
C GLN A 10 1.79 22.55 -8.03
N LEU A 11 1.18 21.38 -7.91
CA LEU A 11 0.66 20.62 -9.04
C LEU A 11 -0.55 21.32 -9.69
N GLN A 12 -1.42 21.96 -8.90
CA GLN A 12 -2.50 22.78 -9.45
C GLN A 12 -1.98 23.92 -10.34
N SER A 13 -0.85 24.54 -9.97
CA SER A 13 -0.27 25.64 -10.76
C SER A 13 0.25 25.22 -12.15
N LEU A 14 0.49 23.92 -12.36
CA LEU A 14 0.99 23.38 -13.63
C LEU A 14 -0.10 23.25 -14.69
N HIS A 15 -1.39 23.32 -14.32
CA HIS A 15 -2.53 23.14 -15.23
C HIS A 15 -2.47 21.84 -16.04
N GLU A 16 -1.88 20.79 -15.48
CA GLU A 16 -1.73 19.48 -16.09
C GLU A 16 -2.37 18.40 -15.19
N PRO A 17 -2.86 17.28 -15.75
CA PRO A 17 -3.44 16.19 -14.95
C PRO A 17 -2.41 15.51 -14.06
N TYR A 18 -2.81 15.20 -12.83
CA TYR A 18 -2.00 14.46 -11.85
C TYR A 18 -2.90 13.64 -10.92
N ASP A 19 -2.34 12.56 -10.36
CA ASP A 19 -2.93 11.82 -9.24
C ASP A 19 -2.03 11.96 -8.01
N LEU A 20 -2.46 12.74 -7.02
CA LEU A 20 -1.76 12.92 -5.76
C LEU A 20 -2.46 12.11 -4.65
N MET A 21 -1.69 11.33 -3.90
CA MET A 21 -2.23 10.39 -2.91
C MET A 21 -1.39 10.38 -1.64
N VAL A 22 -2.02 10.06 -0.52
CA VAL A 22 -1.35 9.66 0.73
C VAL A 22 -1.51 8.14 0.89
N LEU A 23 -0.40 7.43 1.05
CA LEU A 23 -0.38 6.02 1.41
C LEU A 23 0.01 5.90 2.89
N LEU A 24 -0.89 5.38 3.73
CA LEU A 24 -0.62 5.14 5.15
C LEU A 24 -0.63 3.64 5.43
N PHE A 25 0.53 3.10 5.78
CA PHE A 25 0.73 1.68 6.04
C PHE A 25 0.55 1.35 7.52
N GLU A 26 -0.04 0.20 7.80
CA GLU A 26 -0.21 -0.36 9.13
C GLU A 26 0.03 -1.88 9.08
N PRO A 27 0.87 -2.46 9.95
CA PRO A 27 1.59 -1.80 11.05
C PRO A 27 2.82 -1.00 10.60
N ASP A 28 3.26 -1.13 9.35
CA ASP A 28 4.52 -0.59 8.83
C ASP A 28 4.46 0.91 8.51
N PHE A 29 4.14 1.75 9.50
CA PHE A 29 3.94 3.19 9.29
C PHE A 29 5.13 3.89 8.62
N MET A 30 6.36 3.39 8.82
CA MET A 30 7.57 3.91 8.18
C MET A 30 7.56 3.81 6.64
N LYS A 31 6.73 2.94 6.05
CA LYS A 31 6.51 2.85 4.60
C LYS A 31 5.51 3.88 4.07
N SER A 32 4.88 4.66 4.94
CA SER A 32 3.90 5.68 4.56
C SER A 32 4.55 6.81 3.78
N GLN A 33 3.85 7.29 2.75
CA GLN A 33 4.40 8.24 1.80
C GLN A 33 3.31 9.08 1.14
N VAL A 34 3.69 10.26 0.68
CA VAL A 34 2.91 11.05 -0.28
C VAL A 34 3.46 10.74 -1.66
N VAL A 35 2.61 10.31 -2.58
CA VAL A 35 3.01 9.92 -3.94
C VAL A 35 2.22 10.70 -4.96
N VAL A 36 2.86 10.97 -6.10
CA VAL A 36 2.24 11.63 -7.24
C VAL A 36 2.51 10.83 -8.51
N SER A 37 1.47 10.69 -9.33
CA SER A 37 1.54 10.23 -10.72
C SER A 37 1.25 11.42 -11.64
N TYR A 38 2.08 11.64 -12.64
CA TYR A 38 2.05 12.84 -13.48
C TYR A 38 2.62 12.53 -14.86
N ARG A 39 2.05 13.16 -15.91
CA ARG A 39 2.43 12.95 -17.33
C ARG A 39 2.48 11.48 -17.71
N ASP A 40 3.62 10.99 -18.18
CA ASP A 40 3.81 9.62 -18.66
C ASP A 40 3.64 8.56 -17.55
N CYS A 41 3.64 8.99 -16.29
CA CYS A 41 3.43 8.14 -15.12
C CYS A 41 2.01 8.22 -14.54
N LEU A 42 1.06 8.85 -15.24
CA LEU A 42 -0.36 8.78 -14.87
C LEU A 42 -0.81 7.32 -14.76
N HIS A 43 -1.72 7.04 -13.83
CA HIS A 43 -2.24 5.68 -13.57
C HIS A 43 -1.23 4.66 -13.03
N PHE A 44 0.02 5.06 -12.72
CA PHE A 44 1.05 4.15 -12.22
C PHE A 44 0.58 3.32 -11.01
N TYR A 45 -0.24 3.90 -10.14
CA TYR A 45 -0.71 3.24 -8.91
C TYR A 45 -2.06 2.53 -9.03
N ASP A 46 -2.74 2.56 -10.18
CA ASP A 46 -4.13 2.10 -10.31
C ASP A 46 -4.31 0.60 -10.00
N GLN A 47 -3.25 -0.19 -10.15
CA GLN A 47 -3.25 -1.64 -9.92
C GLN A 47 -2.18 -2.09 -8.93
N THR A 48 -1.57 -1.16 -8.18
CA THR A 48 -0.50 -1.50 -7.23
C THR A 48 -1.01 -2.25 -6.01
N PHE A 49 -2.24 -1.98 -5.58
CA PHE A 49 -2.78 -2.52 -4.34
C PHE A 49 -4.09 -3.27 -4.59
N GLU A 50 -4.21 -4.46 -4.00
CA GLU A 50 -5.46 -5.22 -3.99
C GLU A 50 -6.40 -4.65 -2.93
N GLN A 51 -7.62 -4.30 -3.34
CA GLN A 51 -8.60 -3.70 -2.44
C GLN A 51 -9.10 -4.74 -1.44
N ARG A 52 -9.30 -4.35 -0.18
CA ARG A 52 -9.92 -5.25 0.80
C ARG A 52 -11.41 -5.44 0.49
N GLU A 53 -11.87 -6.69 0.55
CA GLU A 53 -13.30 -7.01 0.43
C GLU A 53 -14.13 -6.31 1.52
N GLN A 54 -13.63 -6.31 2.76
CA GLN A 54 -14.26 -5.63 3.87
C GLN A 54 -13.69 -4.23 4.04
N GLN A 55 -14.42 -3.24 3.56
CA GLN A 55 -14.10 -1.83 3.80
C GLN A 55 -14.44 -1.43 5.23
N ARG A 56 -13.60 -0.57 5.80
CA ARG A 56 -13.79 0.02 7.13
C ARG A 56 -13.61 1.53 7.03
N ALA A 57 -14.17 2.27 7.98
CA ALA A 57 -13.91 3.70 8.07
C ALA A 57 -12.43 3.97 8.38
N PHE A 58 -11.87 5.02 7.79
CA PHE A 58 -10.50 5.44 8.08
C PHE A 58 -10.36 5.79 9.57
N PRO A 59 -9.38 5.22 10.29
CA PRO A 59 -9.24 5.42 11.72
C PRO A 59 -8.49 6.73 11.99
N THR A 60 -9.17 7.86 11.80
CA THR A 60 -8.60 9.21 11.94
C THR A 60 -7.84 9.40 13.26
N GLU A 61 -8.42 8.93 14.37
CA GLU A 61 -7.84 9.05 15.73
C GLU A 61 -6.49 8.33 15.88
N LYS A 62 -6.22 7.32 15.05
CA LYS A 62 -4.98 6.55 15.08
C LYS A 62 -3.83 7.27 14.38
N PHE A 63 -4.13 7.97 13.28
CA PHE A 63 -3.10 8.49 12.36
C PHE A 63 -2.94 10.00 12.41
N VAL A 64 -3.91 10.74 12.95
CA VAL A 64 -3.97 12.19 12.81
C VAL A 64 -4.39 12.84 14.12
N ASN A 65 -3.58 13.79 14.60
CA ASN A 65 -3.88 14.56 15.81
C ASN A 65 -4.97 15.61 15.58
N ASP A 66 -5.16 16.06 14.34
CA ASP A 66 -6.19 17.02 13.93
C ASP A 66 -7.02 16.44 12.76
N PRO A 67 -8.25 15.95 13.03
CA PRO A 67 -9.14 15.39 12.02
C PRO A 67 -9.39 16.32 10.82
N MET A 68 -9.36 17.64 11.01
CA MET A 68 -9.60 18.59 9.93
C MET A 68 -8.58 18.45 8.79
N LYS A 69 -7.37 17.96 9.09
CA LYS A 69 -6.32 17.74 8.08
C LYS A 69 -6.60 16.59 7.11
N VAL A 70 -7.59 15.73 7.38
CA VAL A 70 -7.88 14.55 6.53
C VAL A 70 -9.35 14.43 6.13
N ASN A 71 -10.23 15.27 6.67
CA ASN A 71 -11.67 15.23 6.38
C ASN A 71 -12.02 15.54 4.91
N TYR A 72 -11.17 16.28 4.19
CA TYR A 72 -11.36 16.58 2.78
C TYR A 72 -10.90 15.42 1.86
N MET A 73 -10.35 14.35 2.43
CA MET A 73 -9.86 13.20 1.67
C MET A 73 -10.88 12.05 1.66
N SER A 74 -10.98 11.40 0.50
CA SER A 74 -11.60 10.09 0.38
C SER A 74 -10.57 9.01 0.68
N TRP A 75 -10.85 8.18 1.68
CA TRP A 75 -9.96 7.10 2.13
C TRP A 75 -10.52 5.75 1.73
N GLN A 76 -9.66 4.90 1.18
CA GLN A 76 -9.99 3.53 0.80
C GLN A 76 -8.97 2.54 1.39
N LEU A 77 -9.46 1.35 1.75
CA LEU A 77 -8.67 0.32 2.43
C LEU A 77 -8.20 -0.77 1.46
N TYR A 78 -6.90 -1.04 1.46
CA TYR A 78 -6.23 -2.03 0.64
C TYR A 78 -5.32 -2.95 1.47
N ILE A 79 -4.88 -4.05 0.86
CA ILE A 79 -3.94 -5.01 1.45
C ILE A 79 -2.52 -4.47 1.30
N HIS A 80 -1.80 -4.30 2.41
CA HIS A 80 -0.35 -4.16 2.37
C HIS A 80 0.24 -5.55 2.13
N THR A 81 0.70 -5.76 0.90
CA THR A 81 1.17 -7.06 0.44
C THR A 81 2.68 -7.13 0.54
N THR A 82 3.17 -8.22 1.12
CA THR A 82 4.55 -8.67 0.91
C THR A 82 4.51 -9.93 0.06
N ASP A 83 5.47 -10.10 -0.83
CA ASP A 83 5.54 -11.25 -1.72
C ASP A 83 6.89 -11.97 -1.60
N TRP A 84 6.84 -13.30 -1.60
CA TRP A 84 8.02 -14.16 -1.61
C TRP A 84 7.82 -15.29 -2.60
N THR A 85 8.89 -15.62 -3.33
CA THR A 85 8.91 -16.82 -4.15
C THR A 85 9.25 -18.03 -3.29
N LYS A 86 8.85 -19.23 -3.74
CA LYS A 86 9.24 -20.48 -3.07
C LYS A 86 10.75 -20.65 -3.09
N GLU A 87 11.42 -20.28 -4.18
CA GLU A 87 12.88 -20.32 -4.28
C GLU A 87 13.55 -19.50 -3.15
N ILE A 88 13.09 -18.27 -2.90
CA ILE A 88 13.63 -17.43 -1.81
C ILE A 88 13.40 -18.09 -0.45
N ILE A 89 12.20 -18.61 -0.20
CA ILE A 89 11.83 -19.25 1.06
C ILE A 89 12.70 -20.49 1.32
N ASP A 90 12.90 -21.33 0.30
CA ASP A 90 13.72 -22.53 0.41
C ASP A 90 15.18 -22.16 0.70
N GLY A 91 15.72 -21.15 0.01
CA GLY A 91 17.07 -20.64 0.28
C GLY A 91 17.23 -20.13 1.72
N TRP A 92 16.26 -19.40 2.25
CA TRP A 92 16.29 -18.95 3.65
C TRP A 92 16.25 -20.08 4.67
N LEU A 93 15.56 -21.19 4.37
CA LEU A 93 15.58 -22.38 5.22
C LEU A 93 16.92 -23.11 5.13
N GLU A 94 17.53 -23.19 3.95
CA GLU A 94 18.83 -23.84 3.75
C GLU A 94 19.96 -23.07 4.44
N ASP A 95 19.88 -21.74 4.45
CA ASP A 95 20.85 -20.85 5.09
C ASP A 95 20.55 -20.60 6.58
N ASP A 96 19.57 -21.31 7.18
CA ASP A 96 19.11 -21.13 8.56
C ASP A 96 18.74 -19.67 8.92
N LEU A 97 18.30 -18.87 7.93
CA LEU A 97 17.85 -17.49 8.10
C LEU A 97 16.43 -17.40 8.67
N ILE A 98 15.63 -18.45 8.45
CA ILE A 98 14.32 -18.64 9.08
C ILE A 98 14.16 -20.08 9.56
N THR A 99 13.33 -20.26 10.57
CA THR A 99 12.90 -21.58 11.03
C THR A 99 11.64 -22.06 10.30
N ARG A 100 11.40 -23.37 10.33
CA ARG A 100 10.13 -23.95 9.84
C ARG A 100 8.91 -23.37 10.56
N GLN A 101 9.04 -23.07 11.85
CA GLN A 101 7.97 -22.49 12.64
C GLN A 101 7.64 -21.06 12.17
N GLU A 102 8.66 -20.23 11.91
CA GLU A 102 8.45 -18.90 11.35
C GLU A 102 7.82 -18.97 9.96
N LEU A 103 8.28 -19.90 9.11
CA LEU A 103 7.66 -20.15 7.81
C LEU A 103 6.18 -20.53 7.93
N ASP A 104 5.82 -21.40 8.87
CA ASP A 104 4.43 -21.79 9.08
C ASP A 104 3.58 -20.60 9.52
N CYS A 105 4.10 -19.72 10.38
CA CYS A 105 3.45 -18.45 10.75
C CYS A 105 3.26 -17.54 9.54
N TYR A 106 4.26 -17.44 8.65
CA TYR A 106 4.15 -16.64 7.42
C TYR A 106 3.08 -17.20 6.48
N LYS A 107 3.04 -18.52 6.30
CA LYS A 107 2.09 -19.19 5.41
C LYS A 107 0.63 -19.02 5.85
N GLN A 108 0.36 -18.82 7.14
CA GLN A 108 -0.99 -18.54 7.63
C GLN A 108 -1.60 -17.25 7.07
N ASN A 109 -0.76 -16.28 6.67
CA ASN A 109 -1.20 -14.99 6.14
C ASN A 109 -1.14 -14.93 4.60
N VAL A 110 -0.83 -16.04 3.93
CA VAL A 110 -0.90 -16.13 2.47
C VAL A 110 -2.36 -16.07 2.05
N TYR A 111 -2.74 -15.01 1.36
CA TYR A 111 -4.10 -14.84 0.85
C TYR A 111 -4.21 -15.21 -0.64
N LYS A 112 -3.08 -15.28 -1.35
CA LYS A 112 -3.04 -15.67 -2.77
C LYS A 112 -1.72 -16.36 -3.11
N THR A 113 -1.80 -17.36 -3.99
CA THR A 113 -0.63 -18.03 -4.57
C THR A 113 -0.75 -18.02 -6.08
N MET A 114 0.35 -17.70 -6.76
CA MET A 114 0.42 -17.61 -8.21
C MET A 114 1.56 -18.50 -8.73
N VAL A 115 1.37 -19.07 -9.92
CA VAL A 115 2.44 -19.77 -10.64
C VAL A 115 3.08 -18.78 -11.60
N LEU A 116 4.39 -18.59 -11.46
CA LEU A 116 5.19 -17.73 -12.32
C LEU A 116 5.50 -18.43 -13.65
N SER A 117 5.94 -17.66 -14.65
CA SER A 117 6.26 -18.19 -15.98
C SER A 117 7.41 -19.21 -16.00
N ASN A 118 8.32 -19.12 -15.03
CA ASN A 118 9.41 -20.07 -14.81
C ASN A 118 8.96 -21.35 -14.07
N GLY A 119 7.69 -21.47 -13.70
CA GLY A 119 7.13 -22.59 -12.95
C GLY A 119 7.26 -22.47 -11.43
N ASP A 120 7.87 -21.40 -10.91
CA ASP A 120 7.98 -21.16 -9.48
C ASP A 120 6.66 -20.64 -8.88
N LEU A 121 6.52 -20.73 -7.56
CA LEU A 121 5.35 -20.23 -6.83
C LEU A 121 5.66 -18.87 -6.20
N LEU A 122 4.79 -17.89 -6.44
CA LEU A 122 4.75 -16.61 -5.74
C LEU A 122 3.64 -16.64 -4.68
N TYR A 123 4.00 -16.37 -3.43
CA TYR A 123 3.07 -16.24 -2.33
C TYR A 123 2.84 -14.77 -2.03
N LEU A 124 1.59 -14.29 -2.11
CA LEU A 124 1.21 -12.95 -1.69
C LEU A 124 0.63 -13.02 -0.27
N ILE A 125 1.19 -12.19 0.60
CA ILE A 125 1.03 -12.30 2.04
C ILE A 125 0.46 -11.01 2.59
N ASP A 126 -0.62 -11.18 3.33
CA ASP A 126 -1.30 -10.10 4.01
C ASP A 126 -0.43 -9.64 5.18
N SER A 127 0.29 -8.54 4.96
CA SER A 127 1.19 -7.93 5.94
C SER A 127 0.53 -6.72 6.63
N GLY A 128 -0.80 -6.59 6.54
CA GLY A 128 -1.58 -5.52 7.14
C GLY A 128 -2.31 -4.64 6.13
N ASN A 129 -2.53 -3.39 6.51
CA ASN A 129 -3.38 -2.46 5.76
C ASN A 129 -2.55 -1.37 5.11
N VAL A 130 -3.00 -0.92 3.94
CA VAL A 130 -2.63 0.39 3.40
C VAL A 130 -3.89 1.20 3.14
N TRP A 131 -3.95 2.38 3.76
CA TRP A 131 -5.00 3.36 3.53
C TRP A 131 -4.54 4.33 2.45
N ILE A 132 -5.33 4.45 1.40
CA ILE A 132 -5.05 5.38 0.30
C ILE A 132 -6.02 6.55 0.41
N GLY A 133 -5.46 7.74 0.67
CA GLY A 133 -6.20 8.99 0.75
C GLY A 133 -6.00 9.83 -0.50
N LYS A 134 -7.10 10.26 -1.12
CA LYS A 134 -7.12 11.18 -2.27
C LYS A 134 -7.94 12.42 -1.94
N HIS A 135 -7.56 13.59 -2.45
CA HIS A 135 -8.42 14.77 -2.35
C HIS A 135 -9.77 14.49 -3.01
N THR A 136 -10.86 14.82 -2.34
CA THR A 136 -12.20 14.74 -2.93
C THR A 136 -12.32 15.90 -3.92
N GLN A 137 -12.39 15.66 -5.23
CA GLN A 137 -12.66 16.75 -6.15
C GLN A 137 -14.07 17.27 -5.88
N GLU A 138 -14.21 18.56 -5.58
CA GLU A 138 -15.51 19.23 -5.64
C GLU A 138 -15.93 19.22 -7.12
N GLY A 139 -17.09 18.62 -7.40
CA GLY A 139 -17.69 18.55 -8.73
C GLY A 139 -18.31 19.87 -9.18
#